data_AF-A0A7J2ZDL1-F1
#
_entry.id   AF-A0A7J2ZDL1-F1
#
_cell.length_a   1.000
_cell.length_b   1.000
_cell.length_c   1.000
_cell.angle_alpha   90.00
_cell.angle_beta   90.00
_cell.angle_gamma   90.00
#
_symmetry.space_group_name_H-M   'P 1'
#
loop_
_entity.id
_entity.type
_entity.pdbx_description
1 polymer ?
#
loop_
_entity_poly.entity_id
_entity_poly.type
_entity_poly.pdbx_seq_one_letter_code
_entity_poly.pdbx_strand_id
1 'polypeptide(L)'
;MPLVWGYLLGPVCHLRRKLIQQLRSYPRDAGSRHKQVALQHAGLLQALMFGSEGGIDGTNLPYAYVSLPLKNAQAIAEEIRRKILEALGRKVCVIIADTDKTYSFRNFHFSPRPKPIKGIKSIGGFIAYVAGRMLKLKRRATPIAVAGRPISAEEALTIAEIANRARGYGAGRTVWEMAEKFRVGLTEVSWEMLEKVEHKPIVMVRKVC
;
A
#
# COMPACT_ATOMS: atom_id res chain seq x y z
N MET A 1 -2.11 18.87 -7.44
CA MET A 1 -1.84 17.54 -8.03
C MET A 1 -1.20 17.64 -9.42
N PRO A 2 -1.87 18.13 -10.50
CA PRO A 2 -1.29 18.15 -11.85
C PRO A 2 0.04 18.88 -12.01
N LEU A 3 0.15 20.08 -11.46
CA LEU A 3 1.33 20.92 -11.61
C LEU A 3 2.51 20.38 -10.79
N VAL A 4 2.33 20.35 -9.47
CA VAL A 4 3.39 19.96 -8.53
C VAL A 4 3.85 18.52 -8.76
N TRP A 5 2.94 17.55 -8.82
CA TRP A 5 3.32 16.14 -9.02
C TRP A 5 3.64 15.80 -10.48
N GLY A 6 2.96 16.42 -11.45
CA GLY A 6 3.18 16.12 -12.87
C GLY A 6 4.44 16.77 -13.46
N TYR A 7 4.97 17.85 -12.89
CA TYR A 7 6.10 18.57 -13.47
C TYR A 7 7.32 18.69 -12.55
N LEU A 8 7.14 18.75 -11.23
CA LEU A 8 8.25 18.92 -10.28
C LEU A 8 8.56 17.63 -9.51
N LEU A 9 7.64 17.21 -8.64
CA LEU A 9 7.88 16.08 -7.74
C LEU A 9 7.93 14.74 -8.46
N GLY A 10 7.20 14.58 -9.56
CA GLY A 10 7.22 13.36 -10.37
C GLY A 10 8.63 13.01 -10.87
N PRO A 11 9.30 13.94 -11.58
CA PRO A 11 10.70 13.80 -11.95
C PRO A 11 11.64 13.61 -10.75
N VAL A 12 11.54 14.46 -9.71
CA VAL A 12 12.40 14.40 -8.52
C VAL A 12 12.29 13.06 -7.78
N CYS A 13 11.08 12.48 -7.73
CA CYS A 13 10.81 11.19 -7.10
C CYS A 13 11.07 9.98 -8.02
N HIS A 14 11.66 10.21 -9.20
CA HIS A 14 11.94 9.17 -10.20
C HIS A 14 10.69 8.34 -10.53
N LEU A 15 9.54 9.01 -10.72
CA LEU A 15 8.31 8.33 -11.12
C LEU A 15 8.40 7.87 -12.59
N ARG A 16 7.68 6.80 -12.94
CA ARG A 16 7.62 6.33 -14.33
C ARG A 16 6.96 7.39 -15.21
N ARG A 17 7.41 7.54 -16.46
CA ARG A 17 6.87 8.53 -17.41
C ARG A 17 5.35 8.42 -17.57
N LYS A 18 4.82 7.19 -17.70
CA LYS A 18 3.37 6.92 -17.78
C LYS A 18 2.62 7.48 -16.57
N LEU A 19 3.13 7.26 -15.36
CA LEU A 19 2.52 7.78 -14.13
C LEU A 19 2.60 9.31 -14.07
N ILE A 20 3.70 9.92 -14.49
CA ILE A 20 3.81 11.38 -14.56
C ILE A 20 2.76 11.96 -15.52
N GLN A 21 2.56 11.34 -16.69
CA GLN A 21 1.52 11.75 -17.64
C GLN A 21 0.12 11.63 -17.03
N GLN A 22 -0.19 10.50 -16.38
CA GLN A 22 -1.45 10.30 -15.66
C GLN A 22 -1.68 11.35 -14.56
N LEU A 23 -0.62 11.77 -13.86
CA LEU A 23 -0.69 12.82 -12.84
C LEU A 23 -0.93 14.20 -13.46
N ARG A 24 -0.43 14.49 -14.68
CA ARG A 24 -0.74 15.73 -15.40
C ARG A 24 -2.21 15.77 -15.84
N SER A 25 -2.78 14.62 -16.19
CA SER A 25 -4.20 14.45 -16.50
C SER A 25 -5.03 13.98 -15.30
N TYR A 26 -4.63 14.32 -14.07
CA TYR A 26 -5.30 13.85 -12.85
C TYR A 26 -6.78 14.30 -12.84
N PRO A 27 -7.74 13.39 -12.59
CA PRO A 27 -9.17 13.70 -12.69
C PRO A 27 -9.56 14.70 -11.61
N ARG A 28 -9.99 15.90 -12.01
CA ARG A 28 -10.23 17.00 -11.06
C ARG A 28 -11.36 16.69 -10.08
N ASP A 29 -12.51 16.22 -10.55
CA ASP A 29 -13.66 15.97 -9.67
C ASP A 29 -13.44 14.75 -8.76
N ALA A 30 -13.40 13.54 -9.34
CA ALA A 30 -13.17 12.30 -8.59
C ALA A 30 -11.89 12.36 -7.73
N GLY A 31 -10.81 12.92 -8.27
CA GLY A 31 -9.56 13.07 -7.55
C GLY A 31 -9.62 14.07 -6.40
N SER A 32 -10.43 15.14 -6.48
CA SER A 32 -10.62 16.07 -5.35
C SER A 32 -11.47 15.47 -4.25
N ARG A 33 -12.51 14.69 -4.61
CA ARG A 33 -13.30 13.92 -3.64
C ARG A 33 -12.43 12.93 -2.88
N HIS A 34 -11.55 12.20 -3.58
CA HIS A 34 -10.58 11.32 -2.92
C HIS A 34 -9.63 12.08 -1.98
N LYS A 35 -9.12 13.24 -2.41
CA LYS A 35 -8.26 14.09 -1.56
C LYS A 35 -8.97 14.56 -0.29
N GLN A 36 -10.26 14.87 -0.39
CA GLN A 36 -11.07 15.22 0.77
C GLN A 36 -11.17 14.04 1.75
N VAL A 37 -11.41 12.82 1.26
CA VAL A 37 -11.41 11.60 2.10
C VAL A 37 -10.05 11.38 2.76
N ALA A 38 -8.94 11.50 2.01
CA ALA A 38 -7.60 11.39 2.56
C ALA A 38 -7.31 12.46 3.63
N LEU A 39 -7.75 13.69 3.40
CA LEU A 39 -7.58 14.78 4.36
C LEU A 39 -8.36 14.51 5.66
N GLN A 40 -9.60 14.02 5.56
CA GLN A 40 -10.45 13.72 6.70
C GLN A 40 -9.96 12.52 7.53
N HIS A 41 -9.46 11.47 6.87
CA HIS A 41 -9.09 10.22 7.55
C HIS A 41 -7.61 10.08 7.91
N ALA A 42 -6.72 10.74 7.16
CA ALA A 42 -5.28 10.56 7.29
C ALA A 42 -4.51 11.86 7.56
N GLY A 43 -5.11 13.01 7.26
CA GLY A 43 -4.53 14.34 7.50
C GLY A 43 -3.83 14.94 6.28
N LEU A 44 -3.40 16.20 6.43
CA LEU A 44 -2.89 17.00 5.33
C LEU A 44 -1.64 16.40 4.67
N LEU A 45 -0.67 15.96 5.46
CA LEU A 45 0.58 15.39 4.92
C LEU A 45 0.34 14.11 4.11
N GLN A 46 -0.73 13.37 4.39
CA GLN A 46 -1.09 12.17 3.67
C GLN A 46 -1.86 12.52 2.39
N ALA A 47 -2.79 13.48 2.46
CA ALA A 47 -3.54 13.97 1.31
C ALA A 47 -2.66 14.64 0.24
N LEU A 48 -1.52 15.23 0.62
CA LEU A 48 -0.58 15.83 -0.32
C LEU A 48 0.13 14.81 -1.22
N MET A 49 0.21 13.53 -0.82
CA MET A 49 0.77 12.47 -1.65
C MET A 49 -0.18 12.11 -2.79
N PHE A 50 0.31 11.60 -3.92
CA PHE A 50 -0.57 11.12 -4.99
C PHE A 50 -0.97 9.64 -4.89
N GLY A 51 -0.30 8.92 -4.00
CA GLY A 51 -0.52 7.52 -3.66
C GLY A 51 0.05 7.29 -2.27
N SER A 52 -0.30 6.17 -1.63
CA SER A 52 -0.02 5.95 -0.21
C SER A 52 -0.67 7.00 0.70
N GLU A 53 -1.91 7.38 0.39
CA GLU A 53 -2.68 8.46 1.04
C GLU A 53 -3.21 8.06 2.44
N GLY A 54 -2.31 7.56 3.29
CA GLY A 54 -2.63 7.08 4.63
C GLY A 54 -3.09 5.63 4.69
N GLY A 55 -2.83 4.83 3.64
CA GLY A 55 -3.30 3.45 3.52
C GLY A 55 -4.74 3.33 3.00
N ILE A 56 -5.29 4.41 2.43
CA ILE A 56 -6.54 4.36 1.68
C ILE A 56 -6.22 3.79 0.30
N ASP A 57 -6.88 2.69 -0.05
CA ASP A 57 -6.69 2.02 -1.33
C ASP A 57 -7.94 2.19 -2.20
N GLY A 58 -7.73 2.52 -3.47
CA GLY A 58 -8.79 2.56 -4.50
C GLY A 58 -8.60 1.48 -5.56
N THR A 59 -7.52 0.71 -5.51
CA THR A 59 -7.28 -0.38 -6.46
C THR A 59 -8.05 -1.63 -6.07
N ASN A 60 -8.47 -2.41 -7.07
CA ASN A 60 -9.28 -3.61 -6.89
C ASN A 60 -10.61 -3.35 -6.15
N LEU A 61 -11.16 -2.14 -6.33
CA LEU A 61 -12.47 -1.73 -5.83
C LEU A 61 -13.28 -1.12 -6.99
N PRO A 62 -14.61 -1.31 -6.99
CA PRO A 62 -15.44 -0.85 -8.10
C PRO A 62 -15.82 0.61 -7.95
N TYR A 63 -16.17 1.21 -9.09
CA TYR A 63 -16.62 2.58 -9.21
C TYR A 63 -15.61 3.57 -8.61
N ALA A 64 -16.07 4.42 -7.70
CA ALA A 64 -15.24 5.36 -6.95
C ALA A 64 -15.04 4.92 -5.48
N TYR A 65 -15.30 3.65 -5.15
CA TYR A 65 -15.11 3.16 -3.80
C TYR A 65 -13.63 3.09 -3.42
N VAL A 66 -13.37 3.32 -2.14
CA VAL A 66 -12.06 3.15 -1.53
C VAL A 66 -12.19 2.37 -0.23
N SER A 67 -11.19 1.57 0.09
CA SER A 67 -11.08 0.91 1.39
C SER A 67 -10.30 1.81 2.33
N LEU A 68 -10.86 2.03 3.52
CA LEU A 68 -10.16 2.73 4.58
C LEU A 68 -9.10 1.83 5.23
N PRO A 69 -8.06 2.43 5.84
CA PRO A 69 -7.00 1.67 6.48
C PRO A 69 -7.53 0.74 7.57
N LEU A 70 -6.97 -0.46 7.65
CA LEU A 70 -7.35 -1.45 8.64
C LEU A 70 -7.15 -0.92 10.07
N LYS A 71 -8.24 -0.84 10.83
CA LYS A 71 -8.20 -0.50 12.26
C LYS A 71 -7.74 -1.71 13.06
N ASN A 72 -6.93 -1.48 14.10
CA ASN A 72 -6.49 -2.52 15.04
C ASN A 72 -5.84 -3.76 14.37
N ALA A 73 -5.00 -3.52 13.36
CA ALA A 73 -4.36 -4.60 12.59
C ALA A 73 -3.66 -5.66 13.47
N GLN A 74 -3.09 -5.25 14.61
CA GLN A 74 -2.47 -6.18 15.56
C GLN A 74 -3.47 -7.17 16.17
N ALA A 75 -4.65 -6.70 16.57
CA ALA A 75 -5.69 -7.57 17.14
C ALA A 75 -6.20 -8.58 16.09
N ILE A 76 -6.37 -8.12 14.85
CA ILE A 76 -6.78 -8.97 13.73
C ILE A 76 -5.73 -10.04 13.43
N ALA A 77 -4.44 -9.67 13.43
CA ALA A 77 -3.35 -10.63 13.23
C ALA A 77 -3.33 -11.72 14.32
N GLU A 78 -3.55 -11.34 15.58
CA GLU A 78 -3.66 -12.29 16.70
C GLU A 78 -4.89 -13.18 16.59
N GLU A 79 -6.03 -12.63 16.16
CA GLU A 79 -7.25 -13.40 15.95
C GLU A 79 -7.07 -14.45 14.85
N ILE A 80 -6.50 -14.07 13.70
CA ILE A 80 -6.20 -15.00 12.60
C ILE A 80 -5.27 -16.12 13.12
N ARG A 81 -4.22 -15.75 13.86
CA ARG A 81 -3.28 -16.73 14.42
C ARG A 81 -3.97 -17.70 15.37
N ARG A 82 -4.82 -17.19 16.26
CA ARG A 82 -5.60 -17.99 17.22
C ARG A 82 -6.53 -18.96 16.50
N LYS A 83 -7.27 -18.48 15.50
CA LYS A 83 -8.19 -19.31 14.70
C LYS A 83 -7.46 -20.41 13.92
N ILE A 84 -6.27 -20.13 13.38
CA ILE A 84 -5.44 -21.15 12.72
C ILE A 84 -4.97 -22.21 13.74
N LEU A 85 -4.58 -21.80 14.94
CA LEU A 85 -4.19 -22.74 15.99
C LEU A 85 -5.36 -23.62 16.43
N GLU A 86 -6.55 -23.04 16.64
CA GLU A 86 -7.77 -23.76 17.03
C GLU A 86 -8.23 -24.74 15.95
N ALA A 87 -8.23 -24.33 14.69
CA ALA A 87 -8.75 -25.14 13.59
C ALA A 87 -7.77 -26.23 13.12
N LEU A 88 -6.46 -25.95 13.15
CA LEU A 88 -5.45 -26.81 12.52
C LEU A 88 -4.39 -27.35 13.49
N GLY A 89 -4.39 -26.90 14.76
CA GLY A 89 -3.33 -27.24 15.73
C GLY A 89 -1.95 -26.70 15.34
N ARG A 90 -1.86 -25.78 14.37
CA ARG A 90 -0.58 -25.27 13.84
C ARG A 90 -0.25 -23.92 14.45
N LYS A 91 0.96 -23.82 15.01
CA LYS A 91 1.55 -22.54 15.45
C LYS A 91 2.14 -21.82 14.24
N VAL A 92 1.61 -20.66 13.91
CA VAL A 92 2.05 -19.84 12.78
C VAL A 92 2.40 -18.42 13.24
N CYS A 93 3.20 -17.72 12.42
CA CYS A 93 3.37 -16.27 12.50
C CYS A 93 2.48 -15.63 11.44
N VAL A 94 1.71 -14.62 11.83
CA VAL A 94 0.80 -13.88 10.92
C VAL A 94 1.35 -12.47 10.74
N ILE A 95 1.56 -12.07 9.50
CA ILE A 95 1.97 -10.71 9.14
C ILE A 95 0.87 -10.12 8.26
N ILE A 96 0.34 -8.97 8.69
CA ILE A 96 -0.51 -8.15 7.82
C ILE A 96 0.38 -7.09 7.18
N ALA A 97 0.33 -6.98 5.86
CA ALA A 97 1.15 -6.06 5.09
C ALA A 97 0.29 -5.18 4.18
N ASP A 98 0.74 -3.95 4.01
CA ASP A 98 0.21 -2.98 3.08
C ASP A 98 1.19 -2.76 1.92
N THR A 99 0.67 -2.47 0.73
CA THR A 99 1.46 -2.26 -0.47
C THR A 99 2.20 -0.92 -0.46
N ASP A 100 1.76 0.01 0.41
CA ASP A 100 2.47 1.24 0.77
C ASP A 100 3.93 0.97 1.13
N LYS A 101 4.82 1.87 0.71
CA LYS A 101 6.26 1.61 0.76
C LYS A 101 6.89 2.06 2.06
N THR A 102 7.64 1.16 2.67
CA THR A 102 8.67 1.49 3.65
C THR A 102 10.01 1.64 2.93
N TYR A 103 10.71 2.72 3.25
CA TYR A 103 12.05 3.03 2.77
C TYR A 103 13.09 2.57 3.79
N SER A 104 14.24 2.12 3.30
CA SER A 104 15.30 1.61 4.17
C SER A 104 16.67 2.15 3.76
N PHE A 105 17.42 2.59 4.76
CA PHE A 105 18.81 2.98 4.65
C PHE A 105 19.58 2.32 5.79
N ARG A 106 20.41 1.31 5.47
CA ARG A 106 21.04 0.43 6.47
C ARG A 106 19.97 -0.14 7.43
N ASN A 107 20.17 -0.04 8.73
CA ASN A 107 19.25 -0.53 9.77
C ASN A 107 18.14 0.48 10.13
N PHE A 108 18.04 1.61 9.40
CA PHE A 108 16.99 2.60 9.60
C PHE A 108 15.87 2.39 8.59
N HIS A 109 14.65 2.18 9.10
CA HIS A 109 13.45 1.97 8.31
C HIS A 109 12.44 3.05 8.63
N PHE A 110 11.87 3.66 7.59
CA PHE A 110 10.85 4.68 7.74
C PHE A 110 9.78 4.60 6.66
N SER A 111 8.57 5.01 7.00
CA SER A 111 7.42 4.95 6.11
C SER A 111 6.61 6.25 6.18
N PRO A 112 6.05 6.73 5.06
CA PRO A 112 5.03 7.77 5.08
C PRO A 112 3.70 7.27 5.66
N ARG A 113 3.51 5.94 5.68
CA ARG A 113 2.28 5.29 6.15
C ARG A 113 2.20 5.33 7.68
N PRO A 114 1.06 5.72 8.26
CA PRO A 114 0.86 5.70 9.70
C PRO A 114 0.84 4.26 10.26
N LYS A 115 1.18 4.16 11.55
CA LYS A 115 1.07 2.94 12.38
C LYS A 115 1.72 1.67 11.76
N PRO A 116 2.99 1.71 11.33
CA PRO A 116 3.72 0.49 10.99
C PRO A 116 4.09 -0.26 12.28
N ILE A 117 4.62 -1.48 12.15
CA ILE A 117 5.13 -2.24 13.29
C ILE A 117 6.32 -1.55 13.97
N LYS A 118 6.60 -1.97 15.22
CA LYS A 118 7.80 -1.52 15.96
C LYS A 118 9.07 -1.78 15.16
N GLY A 119 9.97 -0.80 15.16
CA GLY A 119 11.21 -0.83 14.39
C GLY A 119 11.13 -0.11 13.04
N ILE A 120 9.94 0.34 12.61
CA ILE A 120 9.75 1.22 11.45
C ILE A 120 9.26 2.59 11.95
N LYS A 121 9.94 3.66 11.56
CA LYS A 121 9.58 5.03 11.95
C LYS A 121 8.54 5.59 10.97
N SER A 122 7.35 5.91 11.47
CA SER A 122 6.35 6.66 10.70
C SER A 122 6.51 8.16 11.00
N ILE A 123 7.27 8.87 10.17
CA ILE A 123 7.53 10.31 10.34
C ILE A 123 7.29 11.07 9.03
N GLY A 124 6.71 12.25 9.13
CA GLY A 124 6.70 13.25 8.05
C GLY A 124 5.79 12.98 6.83
N GLY A 125 5.06 11.85 6.76
CA GLY A 125 4.08 11.58 5.70
C GLY A 125 4.66 11.83 4.30
N PHE A 126 4.10 12.79 3.57
CA PHE A 126 4.62 13.30 2.30
C PHE A 126 6.15 13.50 2.27
N ILE A 127 6.75 14.06 3.32
CA ILE A 127 8.20 14.32 3.38
C ILE A 127 8.99 13.00 3.34
N ALA A 128 8.57 12.00 4.11
CA ALA A 128 9.20 10.67 4.06
C ALA A 128 9.06 10.03 2.68
N TYR A 129 7.91 10.19 2.03
CA TYR A 129 7.73 9.70 0.66
C TYR A 129 8.71 10.37 -0.30
N VAL A 130 8.76 11.70 -0.33
CA VAL A 130 9.64 12.45 -1.24
C VAL A 130 11.11 12.13 -0.97
N ALA A 131 11.56 12.18 0.28
CA ALA A 131 12.95 11.88 0.64
C ALA A 131 13.34 10.45 0.24
N GLY A 132 12.51 9.47 0.58
CA GLY A 132 12.78 8.06 0.27
C GLY A 132 12.85 7.79 -1.24
N ARG A 133 11.98 8.45 -2.03
CA ARG A 133 11.98 8.34 -3.49
C ARG A 133 13.17 9.06 -4.12
N MET A 134 13.42 10.31 -3.74
CA MET A 134 14.48 11.15 -4.29
C MET A 134 15.86 10.50 -4.10
N LEU A 135 16.11 9.95 -2.92
CA LEU A 135 17.35 9.24 -2.57
C LEU A 135 17.41 7.81 -3.11
N LYS A 136 16.40 7.36 -3.88
CA LYS A 136 16.30 6.00 -4.46
C LYS A 136 16.50 4.89 -3.44
N LEU A 137 16.02 5.09 -2.20
CA LEU A 137 16.19 4.11 -1.13
C LEU A 137 15.48 2.78 -1.43
N LYS A 138 15.94 1.71 -0.77
CA LYS A 138 15.31 0.38 -0.89
C LYS A 138 13.86 0.47 -0.41
N ARG A 139 12.92 0.08 -1.28
CA ARG A 139 11.47 0.10 -1.03
C ARG A 139 10.96 -1.31 -0.82
N ARG A 140 10.15 -1.51 0.22
CA ARG A 140 9.48 -2.77 0.54
C ARG A 140 8.03 -2.52 0.95
N ALA A 141 7.16 -3.50 0.74
CA ALA A 141 5.81 -3.49 1.32
C ALA A 141 5.89 -3.31 2.86
N THR A 142 4.96 -2.54 3.41
CA THR A 142 5.01 -2.14 4.83
C THR A 142 4.28 -3.18 5.68
N PRO A 143 4.95 -3.90 6.60
CA PRO A 143 4.26 -4.69 7.60
C PRO A 143 3.59 -3.78 8.63
N ILE A 144 2.31 -4.05 8.90
CA ILE A 144 1.45 -3.19 9.73
C ILE A 144 1.04 -3.90 11.02
N ALA A 145 1.16 -5.22 11.06
CA ALA A 145 0.97 -6.05 12.24
C ALA A 145 1.78 -7.33 12.12
N VAL A 146 2.23 -7.86 13.25
CA VAL A 146 2.88 -9.16 13.36
C VAL A 146 2.39 -9.85 14.62
N ALA A 147 1.83 -11.05 14.48
CA ALA A 147 1.39 -11.89 15.59
C ALA A 147 2.15 -13.22 15.61
N GLY A 148 2.44 -13.74 16.81
CA GLY A 148 3.15 -15.00 17.01
C GLY A 148 4.59 -14.79 17.47
N ARG A 149 5.55 -15.47 16.81
CA ARG A 149 6.96 -15.39 17.25
C ARG A 149 7.51 -13.96 17.09
N PRO A 150 8.45 -13.54 17.95
CA PRO A 150 9.20 -12.32 17.72
C PRO A 150 9.93 -12.37 16.37
N ILE A 151 9.76 -11.33 15.56
CA ILE A 151 10.51 -11.12 14.32
C ILE A 151 11.03 -9.68 14.31
N SER A 152 12.18 -9.47 13.70
CA SER A 152 12.73 -8.12 13.53
C SER A 152 11.97 -7.35 12.43
N ALA A 153 12.05 -6.02 12.45
CA ALA A 153 11.49 -5.20 11.38
C ALA A 153 12.09 -5.55 10.00
N GLU A 154 13.39 -5.85 9.95
CA GLU A 154 14.07 -6.23 8.71
C GLU A 154 13.56 -7.58 8.16
N GLU A 155 13.34 -8.56 9.04
CA GLU A 155 12.75 -9.85 8.68
C GLU A 155 11.30 -9.66 8.19
N ALA A 156 10.49 -8.90 8.93
CA ALA A 156 9.10 -8.61 8.56
C ALA A 156 9.00 -7.90 7.21
N LEU A 157 9.84 -6.89 6.96
CA LEU A 157 9.92 -6.19 5.68
C LEU A 157 10.30 -7.10 4.52
N THR A 158 11.21 -8.05 4.77
CA THR A 158 11.64 -9.02 3.77
C THR A 158 10.52 -9.99 3.42
N ILE A 159 9.85 -10.55 4.43
CA ILE A 159 8.69 -11.43 4.25
C ILE A 159 7.55 -10.69 3.53
N ALA A 160 7.24 -9.45 3.95
CA ALA A 160 6.20 -8.63 3.33
C ALA A 160 6.49 -8.35 1.84
N GLU A 161 7.74 -8.05 1.49
CA GLU A 161 8.13 -7.80 0.10
C GLU A 161 8.05 -9.09 -0.75
N ILE A 162 8.49 -10.23 -0.22
CA ILE A 162 8.38 -11.53 -0.91
C ILE A 162 6.90 -11.85 -1.16
N ALA A 163 6.06 -11.73 -0.13
CA ALA A 163 4.62 -11.97 -0.24
C ALA A 163 3.96 -11.01 -1.25
N ASN A 164 4.31 -9.73 -1.21
CA ASN A 164 3.80 -8.73 -2.14
C ASN A 164 4.19 -9.02 -3.60
N ARG A 165 5.36 -9.61 -3.86
CA ARG A 165 5.74 -10.05 -5.22
C ARG A 165 4.98 -11.30 -5.64
N ALA A 166 4.85 -12.28 -4.75
CA ALA A 166 4.18 -13.54 -5.03
C ALA A 166 2.68 -13.36 -5.32
N ARG A 167 2.00 -12.43 -4.65
CA ARG A 167 0.56 -12.19 -4.86
C ARG A 167 0.20 -11.60 -6.24
N GLY A 168 1.16 -10.99 -6.91
CA GLY A 168 0.91 -10.23 -8.14
C GLY A 168 0.16 -8.93 -7.89
N TYR A 169 -0.57 -8.44 -8.90
CA TYR A 169 -1.20 -7.12 -8.88
C TYR A 169 -2.71 -7.14 -9.21
N GLY A 170 -3.34 -8.31 -9.26
CA GLY A 170 -4.78 -8.44 -9.53
C GLY A 170 -5.23 -7.69 -10.79
N ALA A 171 -6.05 -6.66 -10.59
CA ALA A 171 -6.59 -5.84 -11.67
C ALA A 171 -5.61 -4.76 -12.18
N GLY A 172 -4.55 -4.47 -11.43
CA GLY A 172 -3.54 -3.47 -11.78
C GLY A 172 -2.86 -2.90 -10.52
N ARG A 173 -1.74 -2.19 -10.70
CA ARG A 173 -1.02 -1.57 -9.57
C ARG A 173 -1.62 -0.24 -9.12
N THR A 174 -2.45 0.36 -9.97
CA THR A 174 -3.07 1.67 -9.74
C THR A 174 -4.47 1.65 -10.33
N VAL A 175 -5.31 2.61 -9.92
CA VAL A 175 -6.67 2.78 -10.47
C VAL A 175 -6.64 3.03 -11.98
N TRP A 176 -5.58 3.68 -12.49
CA TRP A 176 -5.39 3.86 -13.93
C TRP A 176 -5.08 2.55 -14.64
N GLU A 177 -4.18 1.71 -14.10
CA GLU A 177 -3.89 0.39 -14.68
C GLU A 177 -5.12 -0.52 -14.65
N MET A 178 -5.93 -0.43 -13.58
CA MET A 178 -7.19 -1.15 -13.45
C MET A 178 -8.21 -0.74 -14.51
N ALA A 179 -8.45 0.56 -14.68
CA ALA A 179 -9.35 1.09 -15.69
C ALA A 179 -8.89 0.75 -17.12
N GLU A 180 -7.57 0.84 -17.39
CA GLU A 180 -6.98 0.46 -18.66
C GLU A 180 -7.14 -1.03 -18.98
N LYS A 181 -6.98 -1.91 -17.97
CA LYS A 181 -7.17 -3.37 -18.13
C LYS A 181 -8.58 -3.71 -18.63
N PHE A 182 -9.59 -3.02 -18.11
CA PHE A 182 -10.99 -3.23 -18.48
C PHE A 182 -11.47 -2.33 -19.63
N ARG A 183 -10.62 -1.40 -20.11
CA ARG A 183 -10.92 -0.43 -21.18
C ARG A 183 -12.12 0.45 -20.84
N VAL A 184 -12.19 0.91 -19.59
CA VAL A 184 -13.24 1.79 -19.09
C VAL A 184 -12.64 3.03 -18.43
N GLY A 185 -13.48 4.00 -18.07
CA GLY A 185 -13.10 5.17 -17.27
C GLY A 185 -12.72 4.81 -15.82
N LEU A 186 -12.05 5.76 -15.16
CA LEU A 186 -11.50 5.55 -13.80
C LEU A 186 -12.53 5.19 -12.73
N THR A 187 -13.79 5.54 -12.95
CA THR A 187 -14.91 5.32 -12.02
C THR A 187 -15.94 4.35 -12.57
N GLU A 188 -15.59 3.59 -13.62
CA GLU A 188 -16.52 2.73 -14.37
C GLU A 188 -16.19 1.23 -14.23
N VAL A 189 -15.16 0.89 -13.46
CA VAL A 189 -14.82 -0.50 -13.15
C VAL A 189 -15.92 -1.08 -12.25
N SER A 190 -16.63 -2.12 -12.69
CA SER A 190 -17.78 -2.68 -11.96
C SER A 190 -17.40 -3.91 -11.10
N TRP A 191 -18.34 -4.37 -10.27
CA TRP A 191 -18.18 -5.61 -9.51
C TRP A 191 -17.95 -6.82 -10.43
N GLU A 192 -18.76 -6.95 -11.47
CA GLU A 192 -18.72 -8.06 -12.44
C GLU A 192 -17.38 -8.10 -13.19
N MET A 193 -16.71 -6.95 -13.36
CA MET A 193 -15.37 -6.89 -13.92
C MET A 193 -14.33 -7.43 -12.94
N LEU A 194 -14.42 -7.04 -11.67
CA LEU A 194 -13.48 -7.44 -10.63
C LEU A 194 -13.61 -8.92 -10.24
N GLU A 195 -14.83 -9.49 -10.30
CA GLU A 195 -15.06 -10.92 -10.07
C GLU A 195 -14.28 -11.83 -11.04
N LYS A 196 -13.95 -11.32 -12.23
CA LYS A 196 -13.14 -12.03 -13.23
C LYS A 196 -11.65 -12.02 -12.92
N VAL A 197 -11.22 -11.30 -11.89
CA VAL A 197 -9.82 -11.15 -11.52
C VAL A 197 -9.44 -12.14 -10.44
N GLU A 198 -8.42 -12.95 -10.71
CA GLU A 198 -7.84 -13.82 -9.70
C GLU A 198 -7.25 -12.98 -8.54
N HIS A 199 -7.85 -13.09 -7.35
CA HIS A 199 -7.41 -12.38 -6.17
C HIS A 199 -6.68 -13.32 -5.20
N LYS A 200 -5.44 -12.98 -4.84
CA LYS A 200 -4.58 -13.74 -3.92
C LYS A 200 -4.28 -12.88 -2.67
N PRO A 201 -5.18 -12.85 -1.66
CA PRO A 201 -5.00 -12.02 -0.47
C PRO A 201 -3.99 -12.60 0.52
N ILE A 202 -3.81 -13.91 0.52
CA ILE A 202 -3.03 -14.65 1.50
C ILE A 202 -1.84 -15.31 0.80
N VAL A 203 -0.65 -15.19 1.40
CA VAL A 203 0.57 -15.84 0.93
C VAL A 203 1.19 -16.59 2.10
N MET A 204 1.51 -17.87 1.88
CA MET A 204 2.27 -18.66 2.85
C MET A 204 3.76 -18.53 2.54
N VAL A 205 4.54 -18.12 3.54
CA VAL A 205 6.00 -18.01 3.43
C VAL A 205 6.62 -19.04 4.35
N ARG A 206 7.37 -19.98 3.77
CA ARG A 206 8.16 -20.99 4.49
C ARG A 206 9.63 -20.64 4.39
N LYS A 207 10.32 -20.57 5.53
CA LYS A 207 11.78 -20.51 5.56
C LYS A 207 12.31 -21.89 5.18
N VAL A 208 13.11 -21.96 4.12
CA VAL A 208 13.87 -23.15 3.75
C VAL A 208 15.23 -23.02 4.45
N CYS A 209 15.57 -24.02 5.25
CA CYS A 209 16.91 -24.16 5.85
C CYS A 209 17.74 -25.06 4.96
#